data_AF-A0A7Y4IRJ1-F1
#
_entry.id   AF-A0A7Y4IRJ1-F1
#
_cell.length_a   1.000
_cell.length_b   1.000
_cell.length_c   1.000
_cell.angle_alpha   90.00
_cell.angle_beta   90.00
_cell.angle_gamma   90.00
#
_symmetry.space_group_name_H-M   'P 1'
#
loop_
_entity.id
_entity.type
_entity.pdbx_description
1 polymer ?
#
loop_
_entity_poly.entity_id
_entity_poly.type
_entity_poly.pdbx_seq_one_letter_code
_entity_poly.pdbx_strand_id
1 'polypeptide(L)'
;QEGIECYRLYDADLPEYNVAVDRYADWVVVQEYAPPKTIDAHKARQRLFDIIAATISVLGIAPNKLVLKTRERQKGKNQYQKLGEKGEFLEVTEYNAHLWVNLTDYLDTGLFL
;
A
#
# COMPACT_ATOMS: atom_id res chain seq x y z
N GLN A 1 -4.23 -25.11 2.17
CA GLN A 1 -3.89 -23.68 2.21
C GLN A 1 -3.09 -23.41 0.94
N GLU A 2 -3.53 -22.52 0.05
CA GLU A 2 -2.96 -22.41 -1.31
C GLU A 2 -1.59 -21.70 -1.38
N GLY A 3 -0.95 -21.44 -0.23
CA GLY A 3 0.38 -20.80 -0.20
C GLY A 3 0.39 -19.38 -0.75
N ILE A 4 -0.74 -18.67 -0.66
CA ILE A 4 -0.89 -17.27 -1.08
C ILE A 4 -0.77 -16.41 0.17
N GLU A 5 0.27 -15.59 0.23
CA GLU A 5 0.52 -14.67 1.34
C GLU A 5 0.23 -13.22 0.94
N CYS A 6 0.08 -12.95 -0.35
CA CYS A 6 -0.12 -11.62 -0.90
C CYS A 6 -1.46 -11.51 -1.62
N TYR A 7 -2.26 -10.52 -1.24
CA TYR A 7 -3.57 -10.28 -1.88
C TYR A 7 -4.08 -8.88 -1.60
N ARG A 8 -4.91 -8.37 -2.50
CA ARG A 8 -5.62 -7.09 -2.33
C ARG A 8 -6.86 -7.28 -1.46
N LEU A 9 -6.94 -6.48 -0.40
CA LEU A 9 -8.08 -6.42 0.53
C LEU A 9 -9.15 -5.43 0.08
N TYR A 10 -8.75 -4.34 -0.57
CA TYR A 10 -9.65 -3.26 -1.01
C TYR A 10 -9.03 -2.52 -2.20
N ASP A 11 -9.84 -2.13 -3.19
CA ASP A 11 -9.37 -1.48 -4.42
C ASP A 11 -10.22 -0.25 -4.82
N ALA A 12 -10.10 0.84 -4.06
CA ALA A 12 -10.67 2.14 -4.41
C ALA A 12 -12.14 2.13 -4.90
N ASP A 13 -12.95 1.20 -4.38
CA ASP A 13 -14.33 0.98 -4.81
C ASP A 13 -15.25 2.19 -4.53
N LEU A 14 -14.85 3.05 -3.59
CA LEU A 14 -15.57 4.25 -3.19
C LEU A 14 -14.82 5.53 -3.62
N PRO A 15 -15.48 6.49 -4.30
CA PRO A 15 -14.88 7.78 -4.68
C PRO A 15 -14.27 8.55 -3.50
N GLU A 16 -14.86 8.36 -2.33
CA GLU A 16 -14.43 8.95 -1.07
C GLU A 16 -13.13 8.38 -0.52
N TYR A 17 -12.83 7.13 -0.85
CA TYR A 17 -11.75 6.31 -0.31
C TYR A 17 -10.91 5.76 -1.45
N ASN A 18 -10.19 6.69 -2.11
CA ASN A 18 -9.37 6.39 -3.27
C ASN A 18 -8.02 5.78 -2.86
N VAL A 19 -8.08 4.60 -2.24
CA VAL A 19 -6.92 3.86 -1.77
C VAL A 19 -7.00 2.40 -2.19
N ALA A 20 -5.85 1.75 -2.36
CA ALA A 20 -5.75 0.29 -2.36
C ALA A 20 -5.12 -0.18 -1.05
N VAL A 21 -5.58 -1.32 -0.53
CA VAL A 21 -5.02 -1.96 0.66
C VAL A 21 -4.55 -3.35 0.25
N ASP A 22 -3.24 -3.56 0.26
CA ASP A 22 -2.60 -4.82 -0.14
C ASP A 22 -1.96 -5.47 1.08
N ARG A 23 -2.15 -6.78 1.24
CA ARG A 23 -1.48 -7.58 2.27
C ARG A 23 -0.28 -8.29 1.68
N TYR A 24 0.82 -8.33 2.42
CA TYR A 24 2.04 -9.08 2.12
C TYR A 24 2.46 -9.82 3.39
N ALA A 25 2.11 -11.11 3.50
CA ALA A 25 2.26 -11.90 4.71
C ALA A 25 1.63 -11.23 5.95
N ASP A 26 2.43 -10.68 6.86
CA ASP A 26 2.00 -9.97 8.06
C ASP A 26 2.14 -8.43 7.96
N TRP A 27 2.55 -7.93 6.80
CA TRP A 27 2.60 -6.51 6.45
C TRP A 27 1.40 -6.08 5.62
N VAL A 28 1.09 -4.78 5.69
CA VAL A 28 0.04 -4.16 4.88
C VAL A 28 0.59 -2.89 4.23
N VAL A 29 0.30 -2.73 2.95
CA VAL A 29 0.59 -1.51 2.20
C VAL A 29 -0.73 -0.81 1.88
N VAL A 30 -0.88 0.42 2.34
CA VAL A 30 -1.96 1.31 1.93
C VAL A 30 -1.41 2.23 0.85
N GLN A 31 -1.98 2.14 -0.35
CA GLN A 31 -1.63 2.98 -1.49
C GLN A 31 -2.71 4.05 -1.68
N GLU A 32 -2.37 5.31 -1.45
CA GLU A 32 -3.28 6.43 -1.70
C GLU A 32 -3.14 6.94 -3.12
N TYR A 33 -4.25 7.02 -3.84
CA TYR A 33 -4.35 7.69 -5.12
C TYR A 33 -4.84 9.13 -4.94
N ALA A 34 -4.40 10.02 -5.83
CA ALA A 34 -4.83 11.41 -5.80
C ALA A 34 -6.38 11.50 -5.81
N PRO A 35 -7.00 12.15 -4.81
CA PRO A 35 -8.44 12.29 -4.75
C PRO A 35 -8.95 13.14 -5.93
N PRO A 36 -10.21 12.95 -6.36
CA PRO A 36 -10.82 13.84 -7.34
C PRO A 36 -10.76 15.30 -6.88
N LYS A 37 -10.61 16.24 -7.81
CA LYS A 37 -10.58 17.70 -7.52
C LYS A 37 -11.84 18.22 -6.81
N THR A 38 -12.92 17.44 -6.83
CA THR A 38 -14.20 17.76 -6.17
C THR A 38 -14.19 17.45 -4.68
N ILE A 39 -13.19 16.72 -4.18
CA ILE A 39 -13.06 16.37 -2.76
C ILE A 39 -12.13 17.37 -2.07
N ASP A 40 -12.58 17.89 -0.94
CA ASP A 40 -11.79 18.76 -0.08
C ASP A 40 -10.53 18.02 0.46
N ALA A 41 -9.38 18.70 0.42
CA ALA A 41 -8.10 18.10 0.79
C ALA A 41 -8.01 17.75 2.28
N HIS A 42 -8.64 18.53 3.17
CA HIS A 42 -8.69 18.19 4.60
C HIS A 42 -9.52 16.94 4.82
N LYS A 43 -10.66 16.83 4.13
CA LYS A 43 -11.52 15.64 4.18
C LYS A 43 -10.81 14.40 3.63
N ALA A 44 -10.06 14.52 2.54
CA ALA A 44 -9.26 13.42 1.98
C ALA A 44 -8.21 12.93 2.99
N ARG A 45 -7.45 13.87 3.59
CA ARG A 45 -6.46 13.54 4.63
C ARG A 45 -7.10 12.88 5.86
N GLN A 46 -8.25 13.37 6.31
CA GLN A 46 -8.96 12.75 7.44
C GLN A 46 -9.33 11.30 7.12
N ARG A 47 -9.91 11.05 5.94
CA ARG A 47 -10.29 9.71 5.51
C ARG A 47 -9.09 8.77 5.38
N LEU A 48 -7.93 9.27 4.97
CA LEU A 48 -6.71 8.48 4.94
C LEU A 48 -6.32 8.00 6.34
N PHE A 49 -6.38 8.87 7.35
CA PHE A 49 -6.15 8.47 8.73
C PHE A 49 -7.19 7.48 9.24
N ASP A 50 -8.46 7.67 8.89
CA ASP A 50 -9.54 6.73 9.24
C ASP A 50 -9.27 5.34 8.64
N ILE A 51 -8.83 5.27 7.38
CA ILE A 51 -8.42 4.01 6.73
C ILE A 51 -7.27 3.36 7.47
N ILE A 52 -6.21 4.11 7.80
CA ILE A 52 -5.04 3.55 8.51
C ILE A 52 -5.47 2.98 9.85
N ALA A 53 -6.25 3.73 10.63
CA ALA A 53 -6.74 3.28 11.93
C ALA A 53 -7.64 2.04 11.82
N ALA A 54 -8.59 2.06 10.88
CA ALA A 54 -9.49 0.94 10.62
C ALA A 54 -8.72 -0.30 10.17
N THR A 55 -7.73 -0.15 9.28
CA THR A 55 -6.91 -1.26 8.77
C THR A 55 -6.13 -1.93 9.89
N ILE A 56 -5.46 -1.14 10.74
CA ILE A 56 -4.73 -1.64 11.91
C ILE A 56 -5.68 -2.38 12.86
N SER A 57 -6.83 -1.78 13.18
CA SER A 57 -7.78 -2.35 14.12
C SER A 57 -8.46 -3.63 13.61
N VAL A 58 -8.88 -3.66 12.35
CA VAL A 58 -9.62 -4.78 11.76
C VAL A 58 -8.70 -5.98 11.51
N LEU A 59 -7.49 -5.73 11.02
CA LEU A 59 -6.52 -6.78 10.72
C LEU A 59 -5.69 -7.22 11.94
N GLY A 60 -5.78 -6.48 13.06
CA GLY A 60 -5.05 -6.78 14.28
C GLY A 60 -3.53 -6.71 14.12
N ILE A 61 -3.04 -5.88 13.20
CA ILE A 61 -1.60 -5.75 12.92
C ILE A 61 -0.96 -4.70 13.83
N ALA A 62 0.35 -4.81 14.06
CA ALA A 62 1.10 -3.76 14.73
C ALA A 62 1.21 -2.53 13.81
N PRO A 63 1.11 -1.28 14.33
CA PRO A 63 1.16 -0.08 13.50
C PRO A 63 2.44 0.06 12.66
N ASN A 64 3.56 -0.49 13.13
CA ASN A 64 4.84 -0.49 12.40
C ASN A 64 4.90 -1.49 11.24
N LYS A 65 3.87 -2.33 11.04
CA LYS A 65 3.72 -3.23 9.89
C LYS A 65 2.81 -2.67 8.80
N LEU A 66 2.35 -1.43 8.96
CA LEU A 66 1.62 -0.71 7.91
C LEU A 66 2.55 0.28 7.22
N VAL A 67 2.62 0.20 5.90
CA VAL A 67 3.33 1.16 5.05
C VAL A 67 2.33 1.97 4.25
N LEU A 68 2.44 3.30 4.32
CA LEU A 68 1.66 4.22 3.48
C LEU A 68 2.49 4.64 2.27
N LYS A 69 1.93 4.51 1.06
CA LYS A 69 2.51 5.04 -0.17
C LYS A 69 1.51 5.98 -0.85
N THR A 70 1.91 7.22 -1.11
CA THR A 70 1.08 8.19 -1.86
C THR A 70 1.54 8.25 -3.30
N ARG A 71 0.63 7.95 -4.24
CA ARG A 71 0.86 8.05 -5.69
C ARG A 71 0.51 9.46 -6.16
N GLU A 72 1.51 10.33 -6.21
CA GLU A 72 1.39 11.58 -6.97
C GLU A 72 1.57 11.30 -8.48
N ARG A 73 0.85 12.04 -9.33
CA ARG A 73 1.02 11.95 -10.79
C ARG A 73 2.42 12.44 -11.18
N GLN A 74 3.36 11.51 -11.31
CA GLN A 74 4.69 11.82 -11.84
C GLN A 74 4.57 12.11 -13.34
N LYS A 75 5.04 13.29 -13.77
CA LYS A 75 5.16 13.70 -15.18
C LYS A 75 6.63 13.76 -15.58
N GLY A 76 6.98 13.29 -16.78
CA GLY A 76 8.31 13.44 -17.36
C GLY A 76 9.36 12.47 -16.79
N LYS A 77 10.61 12.93 -16.65
CA LYS A 77 11.79 12.14 -16.22
C LYS A 77 11.76 11.64 -14.75
N ASN A 78 10.68 11.91 -14.02
CA ASN A 78 10.55 11.53 -12.60
C ASN A 78 10.05 10.09 -12.39
N GLN A 79 9.91 9.30 -13.45
CA GLN A 79 9.52 7.90 -13.38
C GLN A 79 10.61 7.09 -12.65
N TYR A 80 10.22 6.31 -11.64
CA TYR A 80 11.09 5.48 -10.78
C TYR A 80 11.98 6.26 -9.78
N GLN A 81 11.40 7.16 -8.99
CA GLN A 81 12.10 7.66 -7.80
C GLN A 81 12.03 6.65 -6.65
N LYS A 82 13.21 6.34 -6.10
CA LYS A 82 13.39 5.68 -4.82
C LYS A 82 12.81 6.59 -3.72
N LEU A 83 11.85 6.09 -2.94
CA LEU A 83 11.15 6.81 -1.87
C LEU A 83 11.91 6.79 -0.54
N GLY A 84 12.79 5.82 -0.34
CA GLY A 84 13.55 5.62 0.89
C GLY A 84 14.81 4.78 0.67
N GLU A 85 15.66 4.64 1.68
CA GLU A 85 16.93 3.91 1.57
C GLU A 85 17.11 2.84 2.64
N LYS A 86 16.03 2.21 3.10
CA LYS A 86 16.10 1.24 4.18
C LYS A 86 16.82 -0.05 3.77
N GLY A 87 16.66 -0.47 2.51
CA GLY A 87 17.20 -1.73 2.00
C GLY A 87 16.53 -2.96 2.62
N GLU A 88 15.34 -2.80 3.20
CA GLU A 88 14.60 -3.89 3.86
C GLU A 88 13.79 -4.67 2.82
N PHE A 89 14.07 -5.96 2.72
CA PHE A 89 13.33 -6.89 1.88
C PHE A 89 12.59 -7.90 2.75
N LEU A 90 11.36 -8.22 2.35
CA LEU A 90 10.50 -9.22 2.95
C LEU A 90 10.39 -10.41 1.99
N GLU A 91 10.63 -11.61 2.47
CA GLU A 91 10.36 -12.83 1.70
C GLU A 91 8.87 -13.17 1.83
N VAL A 92 8.21 -13.43 0.71
CA VAL A 92 6.81 -13.86 0.64
C VAL A 92 6.68 -15.10 -0.24
N THR A 93 5.69 -15.91 0.07
CA THR A 93 5.34 -17.10 -0.70
C THR A 93 4.09 -16.84 -1.53
N GLU A 94 4.20 -17.09 -2.83
CA GLU A 94 3.08 -17.08 -3.77
C GLU A 94 3.05 -18.41 -4.51
N TYR A 95 2.09 -19.26 -4.17
CA TYR A 95 2.00 -20.64 -4.65
C TYR A 95 3.28 -21.45 -4.35
N ASN A 96 4.11 -21.70 -5.36
CA ASN A 96 5.35 -22.47 -5.28
C ASN A 96 6.61 -21.59 -5.46
N ALA A 97 6.46 -20.26 -5.41
CA ALA A 97 7.54 -19.31 -5.59
C ALA A 97 7.80 -18.54 -4.30
N HIS A 98 9.08 -18.35 -3.99
CA HIS A 98 9.56 -17.44 -2.95
C HIS A 98 10.07 -16.17 -3.60
N LEU A 99 9.56 -15.03 -3.15
CA LEU A 99 9.80 -13.72 -3.76
C LEU A 99 10.27 -12.73 -2.70
N TRP A 100 11.24 -11.89 -3.05
CA TRP A 100 11.65 -10.77 -2.22
C TRP A 100 10.90 -9.51 -2.63
N VAL A 101 10.14 -8.93 -1.71
CA VAL A 101 9.43 -7.67 -1.91
C VAL A 101 10.07 -6.56 -1.08
N ASN A 102 10.11 -5.35 -1.64
CA ASN A 102 10.56 -4.15 -0.92
C ASN A 102 9.35 -3.23 -0.69
N LEU A 103 8.89 -3.17 0.55
CA LEU A 103 7.66 -2.45 0.86
C LEU A 103 7.88 -0.94 1.05
N THR A 104 9.12 -0.46 1.22
CA THR A 104 9.38 0.90 1.71
C THR A 104 10.13 1.81 0.75
N ASP A 105 11.08 1.28 -0.02
CA ASP A 105 12.08 2.09 -0.73
C ASP A 105 11.64 2.46 -2.15
N TYR A 106 10.66 1.76 -2.70
CA TYR A 106 10.16 1.98 -4.06
C TYR A 106 8.66 2.21 -4.03
N LEU A 107 8.11 2.81 -5.09
CA LEU A 107 6.66 2.97 -5.22
C LEU A 107 5.97 1.62 -5.39
N ASP A 108 6.50 0.78 -6.28
CA ASP A 108 6.06 -0.60 -6.42
C ASP A 108 6.79 -1.51 -5.42
N THR A 109 6.21 -2.67 -5.12
CA THR A 109 6.73 -3.59 -4.09
C THR A 109 7.64 -4.69 -4.66
N GLY A 110 7.70 -4.83 -5.99
CA GLY A 110 8.40 -5.92 -6.68
C GLY A 110 7.49 -7.13 -6.99
N LEU A 111 6.26 -7.16 -6.45
CA LEU A 111 5.24 -8.16 -6.74
C LEU A 111 3.91 -7.46 -7.08
N PHE A 112 3.39 -7.74 -8.27
CA PHE A 112 2.11 -7.22 -8.75
C PHE A 112 1.00 -8.23 -8.44
N LEU A 113 0.00 -7.77 -7.68
CA LEU A 113 -1.18 -8.53 -7.26
C LEU A 113 -2.36 -8.29 -8.21
#